data_AF-A0A964HBU2-F1
#
_entry.id   AF-A0A964HBU2-F1
#
_cell.length_a   1.000
_cell.length_b   1.000
_cell.length_c   1.000
_cell.angle_alpha   90.00
_cell.angle_beta   90.00
_cell.angle_gamma   90.00
#
_symmetry.space_group_name_H-M   'P 1'
#
loop_
_entity.id
_entity.type
_entity.pdbx_description
1 polymer ?
#
loop_
_entity_poly.entity_id
_entity_poly.type
_entity_poly.pdbx_seq_one_letter_code
_entity_poly.pdbx_strand_id
1 'polypeptide(L)'
;MKTQISRDSFRPDKRYTGIHQQQGRVITDADWNELVAICREQLIQALADVVGNGSPRTGAVSITADRKIQPGDLYVDGIRAELPGSAPFLASAQPDLPGYPALPATGPYI
;
A
#
# COMPACT_ATOMS: atom_id res chain seq x y z
N MET A 1 -23.44 -18.16 6.57
CA MET A 1 -23.71 -16.87 7.26
C MET A 1 -23.64 -15.77 6.22
N LYS A 2 -24.64 -14.87 6.13
CA LYS A 2 -24.68 -13.79 5.11
C LYS A 2 -24.17 -12.50 5.77
N THR A 3 -23.13 -11.90 5.22
CA THR A 3 -22.56 -10.66 5.77
C THR A 3 -23.51 -9.50 5.52
N GLN A 4 -23.79 -8.71 6.56
CA GLN A 4 -24.52 -7.44 6.45
C GLN A 4 -23.48 -6.34 6.24
N ILE A 5 -23.44 -5.76 5.05
CA ILE A 5 -22.53 -4.68 4.67
C ILE A 5 -23.40 -3.49 4.27
N SER A 6 -23.09 -2.31 4.79
CA SER A 6 -23.79 -1.09 4.39
C SER A 6 -23.59 -0.74 2.93
N ARG A 7 -24.44 0.17 2.43
CA ARG A 7 -24.32 0.70 1.07
C ARG A 7 -22.96 1.37 0.89
N ASP A 8 -22.29 1.03 -0.20
CA ASP A 8 -21.14 1.78 -0.69
C ASP A 8 -21.63 3.03 -1.45
N SER A 9 -21.35 4.20 -0.89
CA SER A 9 -21.71 5.51 -1.45
C SER A 9 -20.54 6.19 -2.16
N PHE A 10 -19.34 5.61 -2.13
CA PHE A 10 -18.15 6.23 -2.71
C PHE A 10 -18.28 6.41 -4.23
N ARG A 11 -18.04 7.63 -4.70
CA ARG A 11 -18.16 8.04 -6.11
C ARG A 11 -16.93 8.83 -6.53
N PRO A 12 -15.85 8.18 -7.02
CA PRO A 12 -14.61 8.86 -7.38
C PRO A 12 -14.79 9.89 -8.51
N ASP A 13 -15.74 9.66 -9.42
CA ASP A 13 -16.09 10.56 -10.53
C ASP A 13 -16.63 11.92 -10.05
N LYS A 14 -17.23 11.96 -8.85
CA LYS A 14 -17.79 13.19 -8.25
C LYS A 14 -16.75 14.03 -7.52
N ARG A 15 -15.55 13.49 -7.27
CA ARG A 15 -14.43 14.19 -6.61
C ARG A 15 -14.81 14.84 -5.29
N TYR A 16 -15.63 14.15 -4.49
CA TYR A 16 -15.93 14.62 -3.14
C TYR A 16 -14.66 14.67 -2.29
N THR A 17 -14.56 15.67 -1.44
CA THR A 17 -13.37 15.90 -0.61
C THR A 17 -13.55 15.51 0.85
N GLY A 18 -14.76 15.07 1.24
CA GLY A 18 -15.08 14.62 2.59
C GLY A 18 -16.58 14.52 2.80
N ILE A 19 -16.99 14.37 4.06
CA ILE A 19 -18.38 14.27 4.49
C ILE A 19 -18.66 15.35 5.54
N HIS A 20 -19.86 15.94 5.48
CA HIS A 20 -20.31 16.94 6.44
C HIS A 20 -21.30 16.34 7.43
N GLN A 21 -20.91 16.28 8.70
CA GLN A 21 -21.79 15.80 9.76
C GLN A 21 -22.81 16.86 10.16
N GLN A 22 -24.05 16.43 10.34
CA GLN A 22 -25.14 17.28 10.83
C GLN A 22 -25.28 17.14 12.34
N GLN A 23 -25.38 18.27 13.05
CA GLN A 23 -25.63 18.25 14.48
C GLN A 23 -26.92 17.50 14.80
N GLY A 24 -26.85 16.59 15.78
CA GLY A 24 -28.00 15.81 16.23
C GLY A 24 -28.38 14.64 15.32
N ARG A 25 -27.65 14.40 14.21
CA ARG A 25 -27.80 13.16 13.44
C ARG A 25 -26.83 12.08 13.89
N VAL A 26 -27.30 10.84 13.83
CA VAL A 26 -26.48 9.65 14.05
C VAL A 26 -25.55 9.47 12.85
N ILE A 27 -24.26 9.27 13.13
CA ILE A 27 -23.27 8.88 12.12
C ILE A 27 -23.51 7.41 11.78
N THR A 28 -23.68 7.10 10.49
CA THR A 28 -23.82 5.73 10.04
C THR A 28 -22.48 5.12 9.66
N ASP A 29 -22.38 3.80 9.65
CA ASP A 29 -21.19 3.10 9.16
C ASP A 29 -20.97 3.35 7.66
N ALA A 30 -22.05 3.59 6.89
CA ALA A 30 -21.95 4.02 5.50
C ALA A 30 -21.23 5.37 5.35
N ASP A 31 -21.58 6.37 6.18
CA ASP A 31 -20.89 7.68 6.18
C ASP A 31 -19.41 7.49 6.55
N TRP A 32 -19.13 6.68 7.57
CA TRP A 32 -17.75 6.42 7.98
C TRP A 32 -16.92 5.75 6.87
N ASN A 33 -17.48 4.73 6.22
CA ASN A 33 -16.80 4.00 5.14
C ASN A 33 -16.51 4.91 3.95
N GLU A 34 -17.45 5.78 3.56
CA GLU A 34 -17.24 6.74 2.48
C GLU A 34 -16.16 7.78 2.83
N LEU A 35 -16.12 8.28 4.06
CA LEU A 35 -15.06 9.19 4.50
C LEU A 35 -13.68 8.53 4.42
N VAL A 36 -13.56 7.27 4.87
CA VAL A 36 -12.29 6.52 4.77
C VAL A 36 -11.89 6.30 3.31
N ALA A 37 -12.85 5.98 2.44
CA ALA A 37 -12.58 5.80 1.01
C ALA A 37 -12.08 7.09 0.36
N ILE A 38 -12.71 8.24 0.64
CA ILE A 38 -12.28 9.55 0.13
C ILE A 38 -10.86 9.88 0.60
N CYS A 39 -10.58 9.78 1.89
CA CYS A 39 -9.26 10.08 2.43
C CYS A 39 -8.17 9.16 1.86
N ARG A 40 -8.48 7.86 1.71
CA ARG A 40 -7.56 6.88 1.12
C ARG A 40 -7.24 7.23 -0.33
N GLU A 41 -8.25 7.50 -1.15
CA GLU A 41 -8.06 7.81 -2.57
C GLU A 41 -7.22 9.09 -2.74
N GLN A 42 -7.54 10.15 -1.97
CA GLN A 42 -6.77 11.39 -2.01
C GLN A 42 -5.31 11.20 -1.60
N LEU A 43 -5.06 10.39 -0.57
CA LEU A 43 -3.69 10.08 -0.14
C LEU A 43 -2.93 9.32 -1.23
N ILE A 44 -3.54 8.29 -1.83
CA ILE A 44 -2.91 7.51 -2.89
C ILE A 44 -2.63 8.40 -4.10
N GLN A 45 -3.58 9.22 -4.54
CA GLN A 45 -3.38 10.15 -5.66
C GLN A 45 -2.26 11.14 -5.37
N ALA A 46 -2.24 11.76 -4.20
CA ALA A 46 -1.17 12.67 -3.82
C ALA A 46 0.21 11.99 -3.78
N LEU A 47 0.28 10.76 -3.27
CA LEU A 47 1.52 9.97 -3.27
C LEU A 47 1.92 9.53 -4.68
N ALA A 48 0.96 9.21 -5.56
CA ALA A 48 1.23 8.87 -6.93
C ALA A 48 1.80 10.08 -7.70
N ASP A 49 1.25 11.27 -7.47
CA ASP A 49 1.71 12.50 -8.11
C ASP A 49 3.09 12.96 -7.61
N VAL A 50 3.36 12.81 -6.31
CA VAL A 50 4.60 13.32 -5.68
C VAL A 50 5.73 12.28 -5.68
N VAL A 51 5.41 11.01 -5.42
CA VAL A 51 6.38 9.90 -5.29
C VAL A 51 6.36 9.01 -6.53
N GLY A 52 5.17 8.68 -7.03
CA GLY A 52 4.98 7.71 -8.12
C GLY A 52 5.60 6.37 -7.75
N ASN A 53 6.69 6.02 -8.45
CA ASN A 53 7.53 4.86 -8.16
C ASN A 53 8.82 5.34 -7.50
N GLY A 54 8.98 5.06 -6.20
CA GLY A 54 10.10 5.62 -5.44
C GLY A 54 10.37 4.93 -4.11
N SER A 55 11.50 5.27 -3.51
CA SER A 55 11.93 4.75 -2.22
C SER A 55 12.18 5.89 -1.24
N PRO A 56 11.83 5.75 0.05
CA PRO A 56 12.11 6.80 1.02
C PRO A 56 13.61 7.00 1.23
N ARG A 57 14.02 8.20 1.64
CA ARG A 57 15.44 8.52 1.93
C ARG A 57 16.03 7.65 3.04
N THR A 58 15.20 7.28 4.01
CA THR A 58 15.57 6.44 5.15
C THR A 58 14.60 5.29 5.24
N GLY A 59 15.12 4.06 5.43
CA GLY A 59 14.27 2.87 5.54
C GLY A 59 13.78 2.32 4.20
N ALA A 60 14.42 2.68 3.08
CA ALA A 60 14.14 2.05 1.79
C ALA A 60 14.55 0.57 1.77
N VAL A 61 13.78 -0.24 1.04
CA VAL A 61 14.26 -1.55 0.61
C VAL A 61 15.56 -1.38 -0.16
N SER A 62 16.57 -2.20 0.14
CA SER A 62 17.84 -2.19 -0.58
C SER A 62 18.43 -3.58 -0.73
N ILE A 63 19.34 -3.73 -1.68
CA ILE A 63 20.12 -4.96 -1.87
C ILE A 63 21.53 -4.68 -1.36
N THR A 64 21.98 -5.47 -0.40
CA THR A 64 23.32 -5.37 0.19
C THR A 64 24.38 -6.00 -0.73
N ALA A 65 25.66 -5.72 -0.45
CA ALA A 65 26.78 -6.24 -1.23
C ALA A 65 26.84 -7.79 -1.27
N ASP A 66 26.35 -8.47 -0.24
CA ASP A 66 26.25 -9.93 -0.16
C ASP A 66 24.95 -10.49 -0.79
N ARG A 67 24.26 -9.70 -1.62
CA ARG A 67 23.02 -10.07 -2.34
C ARG A 67 21.87 -10.45 -1.40
N LYS A 68 21.85 -9.88 -0.20
CA LYS A 68 20.70 -9.98 0.70
C LYS A 68 19.79 -8.79 0.49
N ILE A 69 18.51 -9.00 0.77
CA ILE A 69 17.50 -7.96 0.78
C ILE A 69 17.48 -7.38 2.18
N GLN A 70 17.73 -6.09 2.30
CA GLN A 70 17.46 -5.32 3.51
C GLN A 70 15.97 -4.93 3.50
N PRO A 71 15.18 -5.35 4.51
CA PRO A 71 13.81 -4.90 4.71
C PRO A 71 13.66 -3.38 4.73
N GLY A 72 12.49 -2.90 4.32
CA GLY A 72 12.18 -1.49 4.23
C GLY A 72 10.93 -1.21 3.40
N ASP A 73 10.79 0.03 3.00
CA ASP A 73 9.64 0.53 2.24
C ASP A 73 10.00 0.80 0.78
N LEU A 74 9.02 0.59 -0.09
CA LEU A 74 9.00 1.01 -1.49
C LEU A 74 7.60 1.57 -1.80
N TYR A 75 7.52 2.54 -2.69
CA TYR A 75 6.25 3.04 -3.21
C TYR A 75 6.12 2.67 -4.67
N VAL A 76 4.98 2.09 -5.03
CA VAL A 76 4.62 1.73 -6.41
C VAL A 76 3.29 2.40 -6.72
N ASP A 77 3.27 3.29 -7.71
CA ASP A 77 2.12 4.12 -8.07
C ASP A 77 1.46 4.80 -6.85
N GLY A 78 2.29 5.33 -5.95
CA GLY A 78 1.85 5.98 -4.70
C GLY A 78 1.38 5.03 -3.59
N ILE A 79 1.29 3.72 -3.85
CA ILE A 79 0.93 2.72 -2.86
C ILE A 79 2.21 2.26 -2.13
N ARG A 80 2.21 2.36 -0.79
CA ARG A 80 3.31 1.85 0.03
C ARG A 80 3.31 0.32 0.04
N ALA A 81 4.39 -0.27 -0.45
CA ALA A 81 4.77 -1.66 -0.27
C ALA A 81 5.81 -1.74 0.86
N GLU A 82 5.44 -2.40 1.94
CA GLU A 82 6.31 -2.63 3.09
C GLU A 82 6.87 -4.05 3.04
N LEU A 83 8.19 -4.18 3.12
CA LEU A 83 8.87 -5.45 3.37
C LEU A 83 9.29 -5.47 4.85
N PRO A 84 8.58 -6.22 5.72
CA PRO A 84 8.81 -6.16 7.15
C PRO A 84 10.13 -6.82 7.56
N GLY A 85 10.72 -6.33 8.65
CA GLY A 85 11.93 -6.88 9.26
C GLY A 85 13.00 -5.83 9.52
N SER A 86 14.09 -6.24 10.15
CA SER A 86 15.22 -5.36 10.48
C SER A 86 16.57 -5.89 9.99
N ALA A 87 16.71 -7.20 9.82
CA ALA A 87 17.95 -7.84 9.40
C ALA A 87 17.90 -8.22 7.91
N PRO A 88 19.01 -8.05 7.17
CA PRO A 88 19.12 -8.55 5.81
C PRO A 88 18.94 -10.06 5.73
N PHE A 89 18.22 -10.53 4.74
CA PHE A 89 18.01 -11.96 4.50
C PHE A 89 18.09 -12.31 3.01
N LEU A 90 18.30 -13.59 2.69
CA LEU A 90 18.39 -14.04 1.29
C LEU A 90 17.02 -13.96 0.60
N ALA A 91 16.96 -13.61 -0.68
CA ALA A 91 15.69 -13.56 -1.41
C ALA A 91 14.87 -14.87 -1.30
N SER A 92 15.54 -16.03 -1.28
CA SER A 92 14.92 -17.34 -1.06
C SER A 92 14.28 -17.55 0.31
N ALA A 93 14.53 -16.66 1.27
CA ALA A 93 13.99 -16.68 2.62
C ALA A 93 12.91 -15.59 2.83
N GLN A 94 12.39 -14.99 1.75
CA GLN A 94 11.27 -14.03 1.86
C GLN A 94 10.03 -14.71 2.49
N PRO A 95 9.50 -14.17 3.60
CA PRO A 95 8.34 -14.76 4.27
C PRO A 95 7.07 -14.67 3.40
N ASP A 96 6.92 -13.58 2.65
CA ASP A 96 5.72 -13.27 1.86
C ASP A 96 5.79 -13.76 0.40
N LEU A 97 6.86 -14.46 0.02
CA LEU A 97 7.03 -15.07 -1.31
C LEU A 97 7.34 -16.58 -1.18
N PRO A 98 6.35 -17.40 -0.76
CA PRO A 98 6.53 -18.84 -0.69
C PRO A 98 6.77 -19.42 -2.09
N GLY A 99 7.69 -20.37 -2.19
CA GLY A 99 8.04 -21.00 -3.48
C GLY A 99 8.97 -20.15 -4.35
N TYR A 100 9.87 -19.39 -3.72
CA TYR A 100 10.86 -18.55 -4.40
C TYR A 100 11.52 -19.29 -5.59
N PRO A 101 11.39 -18.78 -6.83
CA PRO A 101 12.03 -19.39 -7.98
C PRO A 101 13.55 -19.16 -7.88
N ALA A 102 14.34 -20.22 -8.09
CA ALA A 102 15.78 -20.08 -8.12
C ALA A 102 16.18 -19.04 -9.18
N LEU A 103 17.05 -18.10 -8.80
CA LEU A 103 17.57 -17.13 -9.75
C LEU A 103 18.30 -17.87 -10.89
N PRO A 104 18.11 -17.45 -12.15
CA PRO A 104 18.82 -18.05 -13.26
C PRO A 104 20.33 -17.91 -13.05
N ALA A 105 21.07 -19.00 -13.34
CA ALA A 105 22.53 -19.03 -13.17
C ALA A 105 23.26 -18.05 -14.13
N THR A 106 22.62 -17.72 -15.26
CA THR A 106 23.02 -16.71 -16.24
C THR A 106 21.78 -16.14 -16.94
N GLY A 107 21.85 -14.90 -17.42
CA GLY A 107 20.77 -14.24 -18.16
C GLY A 107 20.22 -12.99 -17.47
N PRO A 108 19.31 -12.26 -18.13
CA PRO A 108 18.71 -11.08 -17.53
C PRO A 108 17.77 -11.51 -16.39
N TYR A 109 17.94 -10.87 -15.24
CA TYR A 109 17.04 -10.99 -14.10
C TYR A 109 15.84 -10.07 -14.39
N ILE A 110 14.80 -10.60 -15.06
CA ILE A 110 13.52 -9.91 -15.30
C ILE A 110 12.42 -10.69 -14.61
#